data_AF-A0A967N809-F1
#
_entry.id   AF-A0A967N809-F1
#
_cell.length_a   1.000
_cell.length_b   1.000
_cell.length_c   1.000
_cell.angle_alpha   90.00
_cell.angle_beta   90.00
_cell.angle_gamma   90.00
#
_symmetry.space_group_name_H-M   'P 1'
#
loop_
_entity.id
_entity.type
_entity.pdbx_description
1 polymer ?
#
loop_
_entity_poly.entity_id
_entity_poly.type
_entity_poly.pdbx_seq_one_letter_code
_entity_poly.pdbx_strand_id
1 'polypeptide(L)'
;MIFVCAPNSPTGEEPEHLEIEALVEHLADDSLLVLDESFRSFSAGTFTPPAFSGNRRVLHVRSLTKDFALAGLRAGLAFGDPEVLEALDAAA
;
A
#
# COMPACT_ATOMS: atom_id res chain seq x y z
N MET A 1 -8.02 -5.20 -9.90
CA MET A 1 -7.22 -4.79 -8.73
C MET A 1 -6.24 -5.90 -8.40
N ILE A 2 -5.03 -5.56 -7.97
CA ILE A 2 -4.00 -6.48 -7.47
C ILE A 2 -3.63 -6.03 -6.05
N PHE A 3 -3.44 -6.98 -5.14
CA PHE A 3 -3.02 -6.70 -3.76
C PHE A 3 -1.64 -7.27 -3.52
N VAL A 4 -0.75 -6.47 -2.94
CA VAL A 4 0.57 -6.89 -2.49
C VAL A 4 0.75 -6.44 -1.06
N CYS A 5 1.11 -7.36 -0.17
CA CYS A 5 1.40 -7.08 1.23
C CYS A 5 2.92 -6.96 1.38
N ALA A 6 3.40 -5.80 1.84
CA ALA A 6 4.81 -5.44 1.87
C ALA A 6 5.12 -4.68 3.18
N PRO A 7 5.70 -5.33 4.20
CA PRO A 7 6.04 -6.76 4.29
C PRO A 7 4.83 -7.69 4.33
N ASN A 8 4.98 -8.89 3.75
CA ASN A 8 3.93 -9.88 3.59
C ASN A 8 3.52 -10.53 4.91
N SER A 9 2.22 -10.76 5.09
CA SER A 9 1.70 -11.66 6.11
C SER A 9 1.22 -12.95 5.45
N PRO A 10 1.69 -14.15 5.87
CA PRO A 10 2.40 -14.45 7.11
C PRO A 10 3.93 -14.56 7.02
N THR A 11 4.54 -14.47 5.83
CA THR A 11 5.96 -14.85 5.63
C THR A 11 6.96 -13.83 6.17
N GLY A 12 6.55 -12.56 6.33
CA GLY A 12 7.41 -11.45 6.72
C GLY A 12 8.33 -10.95 5.60
N GLU A 13 8.27 -11.56 4.42
CA GLU A 13 9.08 -11.15 3.27
C GLU A 13 8.63 -9.78 2.75
N GLU A 14 9.59 -8.95 2.39
CA GLU A 14 9.33 -7.66 1.76
C GLU A 14 9.83 -7.70 0.32
N PRO A 15 8.98 -7.38 -0.67
CA PRO A 15 9.42 -7.27 -2.06
C PRO A 15 10.40 -6.12 -2.24
N GLU A 16 11.36 -6.28 -3.14
CA GLU A 16 12.27 -5.20 -3.50
C GLU A 16 11.53 -4.09 -4.24
N HIS A 17 12.04 -2.85 -4.12
CA HIS A 17 11.46 -1.69 -4.80
C HIS A 17 11.32 -1.91 -6.32
N LEU A 18 12.32 -2.52 -6.95
CA LEU A 18 12.33 -2.81 -8.38
C LEU A 18 11.27 -3.83 -8.80
N GLU A 19 10.92 -4.77 -7.91
CA GLU A 19 9.85 -5.74 -8.19
C GLU A 19 8.48 -5.06 -8.21
N ILE A 20 8.25 -4.11 -7.30
CA ILE A 20 7.03 -3.30 -7.28
C ILE A 20 6.98 -2.36 -8.49
N GLU A 21 8.09 -1.71 -8.83
CA GLU A 21 8.18 -0.86 -10.02
C GLU A 21 7.84 -1.64 -11.29
N ALA A 22 8.48 -2.81 -11.48
CA ALA A 22 8.21 -3.68 -12.61
C ALA A 22 6.74 -4.15 -12.64
N LEU A 23 6.15 -4.47 -11.49
CA LEU A 23 4.73 -4.82 -11.40
C LEU A 23 3.85 -3.67 -11.90
N VAL A 24 4.12 -2.43 -11.45
CA VAL A 24 3.37 -1.23 -11.85
C VAL A 24 3.48 -0.95 -13.35
N GLU A 25 4.63 -1.18 -13.96
CA GLU A 25 4.82 -1.03 -15.41
C GLU A 25 3.99 -2.03 -16.23
N HIS A 26 3.75 -3.23 -15.71
CA HIS A 26 3.01 -4.29 -16.39
C HIS A 26 1.51 -4.31 -16.04
N LEU A 27 1.05 -3.40 -15.17
CA LEU A 27 -0.36 -3.23 -14.87
C LEU A 27 -1.14 -2.77 -16.11
N ALA A 28 -2.31 -3.36 -16.32
CA ALA A 28 -3.29 -2.83 -17.27
C ALA A 28 -3.71 -1.40 -16.84
N ASP A 29 -4.06 -0.56 -17.82
CA ASP A 29 -4.36 0.86 -17.59
C ASP A 29 -5.52 1.10 -16.61
N ASP A 30 -6.49 0.18 -16.56
CA ASP A 30 -7.66 0.22 -15.69
C ASP A 30 -7.48 -0.56 -14.38
N SER A 31 -6.26 -1.02 -14.09
CA SER A 31 -5.96 -1.78 -12.88
C SER A 31 -5.32 -0.92 -11.79
N LEU A 32 -5.72 -1.20 -10.55
CA LEU A 32 -5.17 -0.59 -9.34
C LEU A 32 -4.36 -1.64 -8.57
N LEU A 33 -3.12 -1.30 -8.24
CA LEU A 33 -2.30 -2.00 -7.25
C LEU A 33 -2.55 -1.40 -5.87
N VAL A 34 -2.93 -2.25 -4.93
CA VAL A 34 -3.05 -1.90 -3.51
C VAL A 34 -1.86 -2.47 -2.76
N LEU A 35 -1.03 -1.59 -2.21
CA LEU A 35 0.11 -1.93 -1.38
C LEU A 35 -0.29 -1.88 0.10
N ASP A 36 -0.40 -3.05 0.73
CA ASP A 36 -0.64 -3.17 2.16
C ASP A 36 0.67 -3.07 2.95
N GLU A 37 0.87 -1.92 3.57
CA GLU A 37 2.04 -1.56 4.36
C GLU A 37 1.78 -1.65 5.88
N SER A 38 0.84 -2.50 6.29
CA SER A 38 0.46 -2.66 7.71
C SER A 38 1.63 -3.05 8.62
N PHE A 39 2.64 -3.75 8.10
CA PHE A 39 3.82 -4.18 8.84
C PHE A 39 5.09 -3.37 8.54
N ARG A 40 4.98 -2.28 7.75
CA ARG A 40 6.14 -1.53 7.26
C ARG A 40 7.07 -1.03 8.38
N SER A 41 6.53 -0.58 9.50
CA SER A 41 7.32 -0.10 10.65
C SER A 41 8.18 -1.16 11.32
N PHE A 42 7.98 -2.45 10.98
CA PHE A 42 8.78 -3.57 11.49
C PHE A 42 9.86 -4.02 10.49
N SER A 43 9.90 -3.43 9.29
CA SER A 43 10.94 -3.72 8.31
C SER A 43 12.17 -2.83 8.48
N ALA A 44 13.34 -3.40 8.18
CA ALA A 44 14.59 -2.67 7.98
C ALA A 44 14.77 -2.20 6.52
N GLY A 45 13.78 -2.47 5.66
CA GLY A 45 13.81 -2.25 4.22
C GLY A 45 13.94 -0.79 3.80
N THR A 46 14.39 -0.61 2.56
CA THR A 46 14.59 0.70 1.92
C THR A 46 13.35 1.21 1.19
N PHE A 47 12.22 0.49 1.24
CA PHE A 47 11.00 0.89 0.53
C PHE A 47 10.43 2.20 1.08
N THR A 48 10.34 3.19 0.19
CA THR A 48 9.89 4.55 0.52
C THR A 48 8.50 4.82 -0.10
N PRO A 49 7.45 5.05 0.72
CA PRO A 49 6.08 5.32 0.27
C PRO A 49 5.92 6.47 -0.73
N PRO A 50 6.75 7.54 -0.73
CA PRO A 50 6.63 8.59 -1.73
C PRO A 50 6.95 8.13 -3.15
N ALA A 51 7.58 6.97 -3.36
CA ALA A 51 8.04 6.58 -4.68
C ALA A 51 6.89 6.40 -5.69
N PHE A 52 5.68 6.04 -5.22
CA PHE A 52 4.52 5.81 -6.09
C PHE A 52 3.28 6.62 -5.70
N SER A 53 3.37 7.52 -4.71
CA SER A 53 2.19 8.24 -4.19
C SER A 53 1.49 9.14 -5.23
N GLY A 54 2.18 9.50 -6.32
CA GLY A 54 1.58 10.24 -7.45
C GLY A 54 1.10 9.36 -8.61
N ASN A 55 1.20 8.03 -8.49
CA ASN A 55 0.76 7.12 -9.54
C ASN A 55 -0.70 6.71 -9.31
N ARG A 56 -1.57 7.06 -10.26
CA ARG A 56 -3.01 6.74 -10.26
C ARG A 56 -3.34 5.26 -10.23
N ARG A 57 -2.35 4.40 -10.50
CA ARG A 57 -2.47 2.94 -10.46
C ARG A 57 -1.95 2.33 -9.17
N VAL A 58 -1.56 3.14 -8.17
CA VAL A 58 -1.06 2.67 -6.88
C VAL A 58 -1.80 3.32 -5.72
N LEU A 59 -2.28 2.50 -4.78
CA LEU A 59 -2.88 2.91 -3.52
C LEU A 59 -2.12 2.25 -2.37
N HIS A 60 -1.59 3.06 -1.45
CA HIS A 60 -0.97 2.57 -0.22
C HIS A 60 -2.00 2.52 0.89
N VAL A 61 -2.01 1.44 1.67
CA VAL A 61 -2.85 1.31 2.86
C VAL A 61 -2.02 0.95 4.09
N ARG A 62 -2.33 1.60 5.22
CA ARG A 62 -1.69 1.36 6.51
C ARG A 62 -2.73 1.10 7.59
N SER A 63 -2.37 0.23 8.53
CA SER A 63 -3.19 -0.07 9.70
C SER A 63 -2.68 0.66 10.93
N LEU A 64 -3.60 1.18 11.77
CA LEU A 64 -3.23 1.67 13.11
C LEU A 64 -3.18 0.54 14.16
N THR A 65 -3.42 -0.70 13.76
CA THR A 65 -3.51 -1.83 14.70
C THR A 65 -2.15 -2.35 15.17
N LYS A 66 -1.06 -2.03 14.45
CA LYS A 66 0.24 -2.65 14.62
C LYS A 66 1.20 -1.72 15.36
N ASP A 67 1.96 -0.92 14.64
CA ASP A 67 2.94 0.03 15.16
C ASP A 67 2.33 1.09 16.08
N PHE A 68 1.09 1.51 15.82
CA PHE A 68 0.37 2.41 16.72
C PHE A 68 -0.30 1.71 17.91
N ALA A 69 -0.36 0.37 17.94
CA ALA A 69 -1.04 -0.41 18.99
C ALA A 69 -2.52 -0.04 19.25
N LEU A 70 -3.21 0.54 18.26
CA LEU A 70 -4.61 1.01 18.36
C LEU A 70 -5.61 0.03 17.70
N ALA A 71 -5.43 -1.27 17.92
CA ALA A 71 -6.26 -2.28 17.23
C ALA A 71 -7.76 -2.15 17.50
N GLY A 72 -8.14 -1.66 18.69
CA GLY A 72 -9.53 -1.43 19.10
C GLY A 72 -10.20 -0.23 18.42
N LEU A 73 -9.44 0.72 17.85
CA LEU A 73 -10.00 1.89 17.16
C LEU A 73 -10.64 1.53 15.80
N ARG A 74 -10.24 0.38 15.23
CA ARG A 74 -10.69 -0.08 13.90
C ARG A 74 -10.44 0.96 12.79
N ALA A 75 -9.33 1.68 12.88
CA ALA A 75 -8.94 2.70 11.92
C ALA A 75 -7.69 2.31 11.11
N GLY A 76 -7.66 2.82 9.87
CA GLY A 76 -6.54 2.70 8.94
C GLY A 76 -6.38 4.00 8.15
N LEU A 77 -5.33 4.07 7.35
CA LEU A 77 -4.99 5.21 6.51
C LEU A 77 -4.79 4.73 5.07
N ALA A 78 -5.20 5.55 4.11
CA ALA A 78 -4.94 5.34 2.69
C ALA A 78 -4.19 6.55 2.13
N PHE A 79 -3.21 6.31 1.26
CA PHE A 79 -2.40 7.35 0.62
C PHE A 79 -2.23 6.99 -0.87
N GLY A 80 -2.35 7.98 -1.75
CA GLY A 80 -2.23 7.76 -3.19
C GLY A 80 -2.68 8.97 -3.97
N ASP A 81 -2.90 8.78 -5.26
CA ASP A 81 -3.38 9.84 -6.14
C ASP A 81 -4.75 10.38 -5.69
N PRO A 82 -4.97 11.72 -5.72
CA PRO A 82 -6.23 12.33 -5.29
C PRO A 82 -7.48 11.74 -5.96
N GLU A 83 -7.44 11.41 -7.25
CA GLU A 83 -8.62 10.85 -7.93
C GLU A 83 -8.97 9.45 -7.44
N VAL A 84 -7.96 8.66 -7.05
CA VAL A 84 -8.19 7.35 -6.42
C VAL A 84 -8.78 7.51 -5.03
N LEU A 85 -8.30 8.50 -4.26
CA LEU A 85 -8.81 8.79 -2.91
C LEU A 85 -10.25 9.33 -2.94
N GLU A 86 -10.58 10.19 -3.90
CA GLU A 86 -11.96 10.68 -4.12
C GLU A 86 -12.90 9.52 -4.48
N ALA A 87 -12.46 8.61 -5.35
CA ALA A 87 -13.24 7.43 -5.71
C ALA A 87 -13.45 6.48 -4.51
N LEU A 88 -12.45 6.34 -3.63
CA LEU A 88 -12.54 5.56 -2.40
C LEU A 88 -13.55 6.17 -1.41
N ASP A 89 -13.51 7.49 -1.22
CA ASP A 89 -14.43 8.21 -0.33
C ASP A 89 -15.89 8.11 -0.82
N ALA A 90 -16.12 8.23 -2.12
CA ALA A 90 -17.45 8.06 -2.71
C ALA A 90 -18.02 6.64 -2.56
N ALA A 91 -17.19 5.64 -2.30
CA ALA A 91 -17.58 4.25 -2.10
C ALA A 91 -17.80 3.86 -0.63
N ALA A 92 -17.49 4.74 0.32
CA ALA A 92 -17.62 4.54 1.76
C ALA A 92 -19.05 4.85 2.27
#